data_AF-A0A150KB71-F1
#
_entry.id   AF-A0A150KB71-F1
#
_cell.length_a   1.000
_cell.length_b   1.000
_cell.length_c   1.000
_cell.angle_alpha   90.00
_cell.angle_beta   90.00
_cell.angle_gamma   90.00
#
_symmetry.space_group_name_H-M   'P 1'
#
loop_
_entity.id
_entity.type
_entity.pdbx_description
1 polymer ?
#
loop_
_entity_poly.entity_id
_entity_poly.type
_entity_poly.pdbx_seq_one_letter_code
_entity_poly.pdbx_strand_id
1 'polypeptide(L)' 'MFVVPSTYPPDQEPEEFCHLFINHSEGKESAKGRWASGESMDGKGEFKFVEPFASSDRVGQQPAPPYVHGTLPTVK' A
#
# COMPACT_ATOMS: atom_id res chain seq x y z
N MET A 1 12.92 -24.44 -4.08
CA MET A 1 12.38 -23.51 -3.06
C MET A 1 13.30 -22.30 -3.03
N PHE A 2 13.00 -21.26 -3.81
CA PHE A 2 13.77 -20.02 -3.75
C PHE A 2 13.28 -19.24 -2.55
N VAL A 3 14.02 -19.31 -1.44
CA VAL A 3 13.80 -18.39 -0.32
C VAL A 3 14.39 -17.07 -0.78
N VAL A 4 13.54 -16.11 -1.15
CA VAL A 4 13.98 -14.73 -1.35
C VAL A 4 14.67 -14.31 -0.04
N PRO A 5 15.89 -13.76 -0.07
CA PRO A 5 16.51 -13.27 1.15
C PRO A 5 15.68 -12.10 1.69
N SER A 6 14.73 -12.40 2.59
CA SER A 6 13.95 -11.39 3.29
C SER A 6 14.81 -10.88 4.43
N THR A 7 15.48 -9.75 4.21
CA THR A 7 16.13 -9.00 5.30
C THR A 7 15.12 -8.34 6.24
N TYR A 8 13.82 -8.47 5.96
CA TYR A 8 12.73 -7.93 6.75
C TYR A 8 12.06 -9.03 7.60
N PRO A 9 11.72 -8.77 8.88
CA PRO A 9 11.12 -9.76 9.75
C PRO A 9 9.66 -10.07 9.34
N PRO A 10 9.28 -11.34 9.18
CA PRO A 10 7.91 -11.70 8.79
C PRO A 10 6.83 -11.21 9.76
N ASP A 11 7.13 -11.14 11.06
CA ASP A 11 6.21 -10.67 12.11
C ASP A 11 5.90 -9.16 12.04
N GLN A 12 6.66 -8.41 11.23
CA GLN A 12 6.46 -6.99 10.99
C GLN A 12 5.78 -6.71 9.64
N GLU A 13 5.53 -7.75 8.85
CA GLU A 13 4.82 -7.60 7.57
C GLU A 13 3.31 -7.49 7.81
N PRO A 14 2.62 -6.58 7.12
CA PRO A 14 1.17 -6.51 7.20
C PRO A 14 0.55 -7.63 6.35
N GLU A 15 0.43 -8.83 6.94
CA GLU A 15 -0.06 -10.05 6.28
C GLU A 15 -1.40 -9.83 5.54
N GLU A 16 -2.25 -8.95 6.06
CA GLU A 16 -3.53 -8.58 5.47
C GLU A 16 -3.43 -7.99 4.05
N PHE A 17 -2.29 -7.40 3.67
CA PHE A 17 -2.07 -6.80 2.36
C PHE A 17 -1.13 -7.62 1.45
N CYS A 18 -0.39 -8.60 1.99
CA CYS A 18 0.65 -9.34 1.25
C CYS A 18 0.16 -10.06 -0.01
N HIS A 19 -1.13 -10.40 -0.08
CA HIS A 19 -1.71 -11.14 -1.20
C HIS A 19 -2.91 -10.43 -1.84
N LEU A 20 -3.06 -9.12 -1.62
CA LEU A 20 -4.09 -8.34 -2.28
C LEU A 20 -3.55 -7.69 -3.56
N PHE A 21 -4.18 -7.99 -4.68
CA PHE A 21 -4.03 -7.20 -5.90
C PHE A 21 -5.10 -6.10 -5.91
N ILE A 22 -4.68 -4.87 -5.59
CA ILE A 22 -5.58 -3.71 -5.50
C ILE A 22 -5.64 -2.98 -6.84
N ASN A 23 -6.78 -3.04 -7.50
CA ASN A 23 -6.97 -2.48 -8.84
C ASN A 23 -7.14 -0.95 -8.82
N HIS A 24 -6.09 -0.20 -9.13
CA HIS A 24 -6.17 1.26 -9.29
C HIS A 24 -6.48 1.70 -10.72
N SER A 25 -6.81 0.76 -11.61
CA SER A 25 -7.23 1.07 -12.99
C SER A 25 -8.74 1.11 -13.11
N GLU A 26 -9.25 1.87 -14.07
CA GLU A 26 -10.69 1.90 -14.38
C GLU A 26 -11.19 0.57 -14.97
N GLY A 27 -10.34 -0.13 -15.74
CA GLY A 27 -10.63 -1.44 -16.30
C GLY A 27 -10.35 -2.60 -15.34
N LYS A 28 -10.93 -3.78 -15.61
CA LYS A 28 -10.78 -5.02 -14.80
C LYS A 28 -10.01 -6.14 -15.51
N GLU A 29 -9.32 -5.84 -16.60
CA GLU A 29 -8.58 -6.86 -17.36
C GLU A 29 -7.46 -7.51 -16.53
N SER A 30 -6.90 -6.76 -15.59
CA SER A 30 -5.90 -7.18 -14.61
C SER A 30 -6.37 -8.33 -13.71
N ALA A 31 -7.69 -8.54 -13.55
CA ALA A 31 -8.26 -9.64 -12.77
C ALA A 31 -8.00 -11.02 -13.37
N LYS A 32 -7.65 -11.11 -14.66
CA LYS A 32 -7.35 -12.37 -15.34
C LYS A 32 -5.93 -12.89 -15.07
N GLY A 33 -5.09 -12.07 -14.42
CA GLY A 33 -3.71 -12.42 -14.11
C GLY A 33 -3.61 -13.45 -12.99
N ARG A 34 -2.53 -14.23 -13.00
CA ARG A 34 -2.20 -15.21 -11.94
C ARG A 34 -1.94 -14.57 -10.57
N TRP A 35 -1.68 -13.26 -10.54
CA TRP A 35 -1.52 -12.44 -9.33
C TRP A 35 -2.84 -11.94 -8.74
N ALA A 36 -3.96 -12.16 -9.42
CA ALA A 36 -5.29 -11.73 -8.99
C ALA A 36 -6.11 -12.86 -8.35
N SER A 37 -5.69 -14.12 -8.52
CA SER A 37 -6.38 -15.30 -7.99
C SER A 37 -5.45 -16.50 -7.83
N GLY A 38 -5.79 -17.38 -6.89
CA GLY A 38 -5.13 -18.67 -6.68
C GLY A 38 -4.00 -18.63 -5.65
N GLU A 39 -3.30 -19.75 -5.50
CA GLU A 39 -2.23 -19.89 -4.51
C GLU A 39 -1.05 -18.96 -4.80
N SER A 40 -0.58 -18.31 -3.75
CA SER A 40 0.61 -17.46 -3.74
C SER A 40 1.84 -18.22 -4.23
N MET A 41 2.80 -17.50 -4.83
CA MET A 41 4.01 -18.13 -5.37
C MET A 41 4.94 -18.68 -4.28
N ASP A 42 4.82 -18.14 -3.07
CA ASP A 42 5.56 -18.54 -1.87
C ASP A 42 4.81 -19.59 -1.03
N GLY A 43 3.57 -19.95 -1.41
CA GLY A 43 2.76 -20.94 -0.73
C GLY A 43 2.27 -20.51 0.67
N LYS A 44 2.27 -19.20 0.96
CA LYS A 44 1.90 -18.65 2.28
C LYS A 44 0.44 -18.18 2.36
N GLY A 45 -0.23 -18.02 1.23
CA GLY A 45 -1.63 -17.65 1.16
C GLY A 45 -2.22 -17.72 -0.26
N GLU A 46 -3.33 -17.03 -0.46
CA GLU A 46 -4.04 -16.94 -1.75
C GLU A 46 -4.15 -15.50 -2.22
N PHE A 47 -3.88 -15.27 -3.51
CA PHE A 47 -4.07 -13.98 -4.16
C PHE A 47 -5.56 -13.64 -4.28
N LYS A 48 -5.90 -12.39 -3.96
CA LYS A 48 -7.26 -11.86 -4.08
C LYS A 48 -7.25 -10.54 -4.84
N PHE A 49 -8.14 -10.43 -5.82
CA PHE A 49 -8.41 -9.19 -6.53
C PHE A 49 -9.39 -8.33 -5.73
N VAL A 50 -9.02 -7.08 -5.45
CA VAL A 50 -9.88 -6.13 -4.72
C VAL A 50 -9.93 -4.77 -5.41
N GLU A 51 -11.06 -4.11 -5.24
CA GLU A 51 -11.21 -2.70 -5.60
C GLU A 51 -10.47 -1.82 -4.58
N PRO A 52 -10.03 -0.60 -4.97
CA PRO A 52 -9.23 0.25 -4.11
C PRO A 52 -10.07 0.75 -2.93
N PHE A 53 -9.45 0.75 -1.75
CA PHE A 53 -10.05 1.23 -0.52
C PHE A 53 -9.07 2.14 0.22
N ALA A 54 -9.60 3.12 0.95
CA ALA A 54 -8.79 3.94 1.84
C ALA A 54 -8.60 3.21 3.17
N SER A 55 -7.35 2.97 3.56
CA SER A 55 -7.00 2.40 4.87
C SER A 55 -6.92 3.47 5.97
N SER A 56 -6.83 4.74 5.59
CA SER A 56 -6.77 5.87 6.52
C SER A 56 -7.42 7.11 5.94
N ASP A 57 -7.93 7.97 6.83
CA ASP A 57 -8.41 9.29 6.44
C ASP A 57 -7.27 10.22 6.01
N ARG A 58 -7.64 11.26 5.26
CA ARG A 58 -6.70 12.31 4.88
C ARG A 58 -6.20 13.04 6.12
N VAL A 59 -4.93 12.83 6.48
CA VAL A 59 -4.29 13.55 7.57
C VAL A 59 -4.01 14.99 7.14
N GLY A 60 -4.57 15.95 7.87
CA GLY A 60 -4.23 17.37 7.72
C GLY A 60 -2.85 17.66 8.31
N GLN A 61 -2.04 18.46 7.63
CA GLN A 61 -0.77 18.93 8.18
C GLN A 61 -0.99 20.13 9.09
N GLN A 62 -0.27 20.18 10.22
CA GLN A 62 -0.21 21.39 11.04
C GLN A 62 0.56 22.48 10.28
N PRO A 63 0.21 23.76 10.45
CA PRO A 63 0.99 24.86 9.88
C PRO A 63 2.45 24.76 10.33
N ALA A 64 3.37 25.12 9.42
CA ALA A 64 4.78 25.14 9.74
C ALA A 64 5.06 26.20 10.84
N PRO A 65 6.00 25.96 11.76
CA PRO A 65 6.38 26.96 12.75
C PRO A 65 6.89 28.26 12.10
N PRO A 66 6.56 29.46 12.63
CA PRO A 66 6.92 30.73 11.99
C PRO A 66 8.42 30.90 11.68
N TYR A 67 9.30 30.38 12.54
CA TYR A 67 10.75 30.52 12.39
C TYR A 67 11.35 29.75 11.20
N VAL A 68 10.61 28.80 10.59
CA VAL A 68 11.08 28.07 9.39
C VAL A 68 10.86 28.85 8.10
N HIS A 69 10.14 29.98 8.15
CA HIS A 69 9.89 30.81 6.98
C HIS A 69 10.99 31.87 6.82
N GLY A 70 11.56 31.96 5.61
CA GLY A 70 12.39 33.11 5.21
C GLY A 70 11.57 34.40 4.98
N THR A 71 10.28 34.24 4.68
CA THR A 71 9.27 35.29 4.59
C THR A 71 7.97 34.76 5.18
N LEU A 72 7.52 35.36 6.28
CA LEU A 72 6.28 34.95 6.93
C LEU A 72 5.10 35.19 5.99
N PRO A 73 4.15 34.24 5.86
CA PRO A 73 2.90 34.52 5.18
C PRO A 73 2.20 35.65 5.95
N THR A 74 1.93 36.77 5.26
CA THR A 74 1.23 37.92 5.86
C THR A 74 -0.12 37.44 6.35
N VAL A 75 -0.29 37.34 7.66
CA VAL A 75 -1.59 37.08 8.28
C VAL A 75 -2.53 38.20 7.83
N LYS A 76 -3.56 37.85 7.07
CA LYS A 76 -4.70 38.72 6.82
C LYS A 76 -5.74 38.52 7.91
#